data_AF-A0AAD9J5I5-F1
#
_entry.id   AF-A0AAD9J5I5-F1
#
_cell.length_a   1.000
_cell.length_b   1.000
_cell.length_c   1.000
_cell.angle_alpha   90.00
_cell.angle_beta   90.00
_cell.angle_gamma   90.00
#
_symmetry.space_group_name_H-M   'P 1'
#
loop_
_entity.id
_entity.type
_entity.pdbx_description
1 polymer ?
#
loop_
_entity_poly.entity_id
_entity_poly.type
_entity_poly.pdbx_seq_one_letter_code
_entity_poly.pdbx_strand_id
1 'polypeptide(L)'
;MEQYKEKAHLRHNRIVINDRAYTVEYLAELPNDLKAVVGCDENDNIVYFYGSQCPLSNFYQAKFTVGGDVFSCVEQAYFYHKAVHYCDISKSAQILAESRPHIHKKLGESFGKRD
;
A
#
# COMPACT_ATOMS: atom_id res chain seq x y z
N MET A 1 -14.76 -12.25 -28.81
CA MET A 1 -15.11 -13.11 -27.66
C MET A 1 -14.01 -14.12 -27.51
N GLU A 2 -13.24 -14.08 -26.42
CA GLU A 2 -12.80 -15.32 -25.76
C GLU A 2 -12.35 -14.98 -24.33
N GLN A 3 -13.09 -15.55 -23.39
CA GLN A 3 -12.98 -15.32 -21.96
C GLN A 3 -11.99 -16.38 -21.44
N TYR A 4 -10.72 -16.02 -21.28
CA TYR A 4 -9.73 -16.93 -20.71
C TYR A 4 -10.08 -17.23 -19.25
N LYS A 5 -10.49 -18.47 -19.01
CA LYS A 5 -10.78 -19.02 -17.68
C LYS A 5 -9.82 -20.18 -17.44
N GLU A 6 -8.51 -19.89 -17.44
CA GLU A 6 -7.51 -20.94 -17.28
C GLU A 6 -7.25 -21.27 -15.80
N LYS A 7 -7.06 -22.57 -15.55
CA LYS A 7 -6.92 -23.15 -14.22
C LYS A 7 -5.45 -23.13 -13.81
N ALA A 8 -5.13 -22.38 -12.76
CA ALA A 8 -3.82 -22.46 -12.13
C ALA A 8 -3.64 -23.85 -11.48
N HIS A 9 -2.49 -24.49 -11.73
CA HIS A 9 -2.12 -25.77 -11.12
C HIS A 9 -1.04 -25.55 -10.06
N LEU A 10 -1.36 -25.83 -8.80
CA LEU A 10 -0.36 -25.86 -7.74
C LEU A 10 0.42 -27.17 -7.83
N ARG A 11 1.71 -27.10 -8.20
CA ARG A 11 2.62 -28.25 -8.09
C ARG A 11 3.91 -27.81 -7.41
N HIS A 12 4.16 -28.34 -6.22
CA HIS A 12 5.44 -28.22 -5.49
C HIS A 12 5.99 -26.78 -5.43
N ASN A 13 5.51 -25.95 -4.48
CA ASN A 13 6.01 -24.58 -4.20
C ASN A 13 6.31 -23.73 -5.44
N ARG A 14 5.57 -23.96 -6.53
CA ARG A 14 5.83 -23.39 -7.85
C ARG A 14 4.51 -23.21 -8.59
N ILE A 15 4.33 -22.04 -9.15
CA ILE A 15 3.26 -21.69 -10.08
C ILE A 15 3.93 -21.49 -11.44
N VAL A 16 3.36 -22.04 -12.51
CA VAL A 16 3.85 -21.83 -13.88
C VAL A 16 2.81 -20.99 -14.62
N ILE A 17 3.24 -19.86 -15.19
CA ILE A 17 2.44 -18.91 -15.95
C ILE A 17 3.21 -18.57 -17.22
N ASN A 18 2.61 -18.74 -18.41
CA ASN A 18 3.24 -18.46 -19.71
C ASN A 18 4.64 -19.09 -19.84
N ASP A 19 4.77 -20.38 -19.51
CA ASP A 19 6.03 -21.14 -19.49
C ASP A 19 7.12 -20.63 -18.53
N ARG A 20 6.82 -19.60 -17.72
CA ARG A 20 7.69 -19.11 -16.65
C ARG A 20 7.26 -19.68 -15.31
N ALA A 21 8.22 -20.26 -14.62
CA ALA A 21 8.04 -20.77 -13.27
C ALA A 21 8.30 -19.67 -12.22
N TYR A 22 7.38 -19.53 -11.27
CA TYR A 22 7.47 -18.67 -10.10
C TYR A 22 7.44 -19.54 -8.85
N THR A 23 8.44 -19.41 -8.00
CA THR A 23 8.46 -20.07 -6.68
C THR A 23 8.13 -19.05 -5.59
N VAL A 24 8.04 -19.51 -4.34
CA VAL A 24 7.92 -18.62 -3.17
C VAL A 24 9.00 -17.54 -3.11
N GLU A 25 10.18 -17.80 -3.66
CA GLU A 25 11.31 -16.85 -3.69
C GLU A 25 11.12 -15.74 -4.74
N TYR A 26 10.43 -16.02 -5.85
CA TYR A 26 10.28 -15.11 -6.99
C TYR A 26 8.83 -14.61 -7.15
N LEU A 27 7.98 -14.76 -6.13
CA LEU A 27 6.57 -14.38 -6.17
C LEU A 27 6.37 -12.87 -6.41
N ALA A 28 7.34 -12.04 -5.99
CA ALA A 28 7.33 -10.60 -6.21
C ALA A 28 7.43 -10.21 -7.70
N GLU A 29 7.97 -11.10 -8.54
CA GLU A 29 8.14 -10.90 -9.99
C GLU A 29 6.89 -11.30 -10.80
N LEU A 30 5.82 -11.74 -10.14
CA LEU A 30 4.56 -12.06 -10.83
C LEU A 30 4.08 -10.88 -11.68
N PRO A 31 3.47 -11.15 -12.85
CA PRO A 31 2.73 -10.12 -13.58
C PRO A 31 1.73 -9.43 -12.65
N ASN A 32 1.61 -8.11 -12.73
CA ASN A 32 0.84 -7.32 -11.76
C ASN A 32 -0.64 -7.70 -11.71
N ASP A 33 -1.20 -8.19 -12.82
CA ASP A 33 -2.56 -8.73 -12.95
C ASP A 33 -2.75 -10.09 -12.26
N LEU A 34 -1.66 -10.81 -11.99
CA LEU A 34 -1.65 -12.12 -11.32
C LEU A 34 -1.11 -12.06 -9.89
N LYS A 35 -0.58 -10.90 -9.47
CA LYS A 35 -0.40 -10.63 -8.05
C LYS A 35 -1.79 -10.65 -7.43
N ALA A 36 -2.03 -11.59 -6.52
CA ALA A 36 -3.21 -11.51 -5.69
C ALA A 36 -3.27 -10.09 -5.13
N VAL A 37 -4.40 -9.40 -5.31
CA VAL A 37 -4.65 -8.18 -4.56
C VAL A 37 -4.75 -8.63 -3.11
N VAL A 38 -3.61 -8.64 -2.42
CA VAL A 38 -3.51 -9.24 -1.10
C VAL A 38 -4.38 -8.42 -0.17
N GLY A 39 -5.38 -9.09 0.39
CA GLY A 39 -6.23 -8.54 1.43
C GLY A 39 -7.37 -7.69 0.90
N CYS A 40 -8.06 -8.11 -0.16
CA CYS A 40 -9.45 -7.73 -0.29
C CYS A 40 -10.30 -9.02 -0.54
N ASP A 41 -11.44 -9.16 0.13
CA ASP A 41 -12.37 -10.30 0.06
C ASP A 41 -13.79 -9.77 -0.12
N GLU A 42 -14.66 -10.50 -0.84
CA GLU A 42 -16.02 -10.05 -1.16
C GLU A 42 -17.06 -11.09 -0.71
N ASN A 43 -18.05 -10.64 0.06
CA ASN A 43 -19.19 -11.46 0.45
C ASN A 43 -20.45 -10.60 0.52
N ASP A 44 -21.57 -11.03 -0.05
CA ASP A 44 -22.86 -10.34 -0.01
C ASP A 44 -22.81 -8.83 -0.38
N ASN A 45 -22.07 -8.48 -1.45
CA ASN A 45 -21.77 -7.10 -1.88
C ASN A 45 -20.99 -6.25 -0.86
N ILE A 46 -20.38 -6.87 0.15
CA ILE A 46 -19.46 -6.23 1.09
C ILE A 46 -18.03 -6.59 0.68
N VAL A 47 -17.21 -5.56 0.48
CA VAL A 47 -15.77 -5.73 0.23
C VAL A 47 -15.01 -5.50 1.52
N TYR A 48 -14.47 -6.57 2.08
CA TYR A 48 -13.51 -6.56 3.17
C TYR A 48 -12.14 -6.26 2.62
N PHE A 49 -11.32 -5.50 3.34
CA PHE A 49 -9.93 -5.31 2.98
C PHE A 49 -9.01 -5.20 4.18
N TYR A 50 -7.75 -5.59 3.97
CA TYR A 50 -6.71 -5.61 4.99
C TYR A 50 -5.31 -5.47 4.37
N GLY A 51 -4.42 -4.83 5.13
CA GLY A 51 -3.00 -4.71 4.78
C GLY A 51 -2.68 -3.50 3.91
N SER A 52 -1.38 -3.20 3.77
CA SER A 52 -0.87 -2.05 3.01
C SER A 52 -0.81 -2.29 1.50
N GLN A 53 -1.17 -3.49 1.03
CA GLN A 53 -1.14 -3.86 -0.39
C GLN A 53 -2.50 -3.66 -1.08
N CYS A 54 -3.60 -3.54 -0.33
CA CYS A 54 -4.92 -3.23 -0.90
C CYS A 54 -5.01 -1.71 -1.17
N PRO A 55 -5.39 -1.25 -2.38
CA PRO A 55 -5.48 0.18 -2.73
C PRO A 55 -6.44 1.01 -1.87
N LEU A 56 -7.38 0.34 -1.18
CA LEU A 56 -8.32 0.97 -0.24
C LEU A 56 -7.67 1.32 1.11
N SER A 57 -6.44 0.87 1.36
CA SER A 57 -5.68 1.15 2.57
C SER A 57 -4.97 2.48 2.50
N ASN A 58 -5.02 3.28 3.57
CA ASN A 58 -4.24 4.53 3.65
C ASN A 58 -2.71 4.28 3.64
N PHE A 59 -2.30 3.06 3.99
CA PHE A 59 -0.90 2.60 3.94
C PHE A 59 -0.49 2.18 2.53
N TYR A 60 -1.41 2.16 1.56
CA TYR A 60 -1.09 1.84 0.17
C TYR A 60 -0.17 2.91 -0.42
N GLN A 61 0.95 2.47 -0.99
CA GLN A 61 1.93 3.37 -1.61
C GLN A 61 1.49 3.72 -3.03
N ALA A 62 0.70 4.78 -3.14
CA ALA A 62 0.33 5.44 -4.39
C ALA A 62 0.75 6.90 -4.33
N LYS A 63 1.53 7.35 -5.31
CA LYS A 63 1.92 8.76 -5.40
C LYS A 63 0.75 9.63 -5.86
N PHE A 64 0.50 10.73 -5.17
CA PHE A 64 -0.50 11.72 -5.56
C PHE A 64 -0.09 13.14 -5.12
N THR A 65 -0.80 14.15 -5.60
CA THR A 65 -0.51 15.56 -5.32
C THR A 65 -1.68 16.23 -4.61
N VAL A 66 -1.39 16.99 -3.54
CA VAL A 66 -2.37 17.84 -2.83
C VAL A 66 -1.72 19.19 -2.57
N GLY A 67 -2.35 20.28 -3.01
CA GLY A 67 -1.85 21.64 -2.75
C GLY A 67 -0.47 21.95 -3.34
N GLY A 68 0.00 21.17 -4.32
CA GLY A 68 1.33 21.31 -4.92
C GLY A 68 2.39 20.38 -4.33
N ASP A 69 2.15 19.81 -3.15
CA ASP A 69 3.03 18.82 -2.52
C ASP A 69 2.76 17.41 -3.07
N VAL A 70 3.81 16.62 -3.27
CA VAL A 70 3.74 15.23 -3.74
C VAL A 70 3.90 14.28 -2.56
N PHE A 71 2.93 13.39 -2.38
CA PHE A 71 2.91 12.41 -1.30
C PHE A 71 3.05 10.99 -1.84
N SER A 72 3.66 10.09 -1.07
CA SER A 72 3.85 8.67 -1.41
C SER A 72 2.69 7.77 -1.00
N CYS A 73 1.84 8.23 -0.06
CA CYS A 73 0.66 7.54 0.44
C CYS A 73 -0.23 8.50 1.24
N VAL A 74 -1.44 8.04 1.60
CA VAL A 74 -2.42 8.85 2.35
C VAL A 74 -1.92 9.16 3.76
N GLU A 75 -1.26 8.21 4.43
CA GLU A 75 -0.68 8.44 5.77
C GLU A 75 0.33 9.60 5.78
N GLN A 76 1.17 9.73 4.74
CA GLN A 76 2.14 10.82 4.65
C GLN A 76 1.43 12.17 4.59
N ALA A 77 0.44 12.30 3.69
CA ALA A 77 -0.33 13.54 3.53
C ALA A 77 -1.06 13.90 4.84
N TYR A 78 -1.71 12.92 5.47
CA TYR A 78 -2.43 13.13 6.71
C TYR A 78 -1.51 13.64 7.83
N PHE A 79 -0.38 12.97 8.07
CA PHE A 79 0.52 13.36 9.14
C PHE A 79 1.32 14.63 8.85
N TYR A 80 1.63 14.90 7.58
CA TYR A 80 2.22 16.18 7.17
C TYR A 80 1.29 17.33 7.50
N HIS A 81 0.03 17.27 7.06
CA HIS A 81 -0.95 18.33 7.35
C HIS A 81 -1.25 18.43 8.85
N LYS A 82 -1.23 17.31 9.59
CA LYS A 82 -1.31 17.33 11.06
C LYS A 82 -0.12 18.07 11.68
N ALA A 83 1.11 17.83 11.21
CA ALA A 83 2.30 18.52 11.69
C ALA A 83 2.23 20.03 11.43
N VAL A 84 1.82 20.41 10.21
CA VAL A 84 1.60 21.80 9.80
C VAL A 84 0.53 22.46 10.68
N HIS A 85 -0.58 21.76 10.97
CA HIS A 85 -1.65 22.26 11.84
C HIS A 85 -1.16 22.56 13.27
N TYR A 86 -0.24 21.77 13.80
CA TYR A 86 0.40 22.00 15.11
C TYR A 86 1.66 22.88 15.04
N CYS A 87 1.95 23.50 13.89
CA CYS A 87 3.13 24.34 13.66
C CYS A 87 4.49 23.63 13.92
N ASP A 88 4.55 22.29 13.81
CA ASP A 88 5.78 21.50 13.99
C ASP A 88 6.51 21.34 12.65
N ILE A 89 7.25 22.39 12.27
CA ILE A 89 7.95 22.47 11.00
C ILE A 89 8.98 21.34 10.86
N SER A 90 9.72 21.04 11.94
CA SER A 90 10.75 19.98 11.93
C SER A 90 10.16 18.62 11.59
N LYS A 91 9.04 18.23 12.21
CA LYS A 91 8.38 16.96 11.88
C LYS A 91 7.70 16.98 10.54
N SER A 92 7.12 18.11 10.11
CA SER A 92 6.53 18.21 8.77
C SER A 92 7.56 17.89 7.68
N ALA A 93 8.79 18.40 7.82
CA ALA A 93 9.90 18.10 6.92
C ALA A 93 10.34 16.62 6.99
N GLN A 94 10.41 16.04 8.19
CA GLN A 94 10.74 14.62 8.37
C GLN A 94 9.70 13.70 7.72
N ILE A 95 8.40 14.04 7.85
CA ILE A 95 7.31 13.26 7.25
C ILE A 95 7.38 13.35 5.73
N LEU A 96 7.62 14.54 5.17
CA LEU A 96 7.71 14.75 3.72
C LEU A 96 8.91 14.02 3.10
N ALA A 97 10.02 13.90 3.83
CA ALA A 97 11.22 13.18 3.39
C ALA A 97 11.13 11.65 3.50
N GLU A 98 10.19 11.11 4.28
CA GLU A 98 10.01 9.68 4.50
C GLU A 98 9.01 9.09 3.49
N SER A 99 9.23 7.85 3.04
CA SER A 99 8.35 7.17 2.08
C SER A 99 7.54 6.01 2.68
N ARG A 100 7.87 5.59 3.90
CA ARG A 100 7.28 4.43 4.58
C ARG A 100 6.10 4.82 5.48
N PRO A 101 4.87 4.36 5.18
CA PRO A 101 3.65 4.71 5.93
C PRO A 101 3.71 4.49 7.45
N HIS A 102 4.32 3.40 7.89
CA HIS A 102 4.42 3.08 9.33
C HIS A 102 5.31 4.07 10.10
N ILE A 103 6.30 4.67 9.44
CA ILE A 103 7.15 5.71 10.05
C ILE A 103 6.36 7.02 10.15
N HIS A 104 5.57 7.39 9.13
CA HIS A 104 4.69 8.56 9.19
C HIS A 104 3.77 8.51 10.41
N LYS A 105 3.13 7.35 10.63
CA LYS A 105 2.28 7.11 11.81
C LYS A 105 3.04 7.27 13.12
N LYS A 106 4.23 6.67 13.22
CA LYS A 106 5.07 6.77 14.42
C LYS A 106 5.48 8.22 14.73
N LEU A 107 5.89 8.98 13.71
CA LEU A 107 6.18 10.41 13.86
C LEU A 107 4.91 11.18 14.31
N GLY A 108 3.78 10.76 13.75
CA GLY A 108 2.43 11.28 13.96
C GLY A 108 1.79 11.12 15.34
N GLU A 109 2.18 10.08 16.08
CA GLU A 109 1.67 9.78 17.43
C GLU A 109 2.16 10.76 18.50
N SER A 110 3.22 11.50 18.19
CA SER A 110 3.81 12.49 19.10
C SER A 110 3.14 13.88 19.03
N PHE A 111 2.22 14.11 18.09
CA PHE A 111 1.51 15.39 17.98
C PHE A 111 0.44 15.57 19.07
N GLY A 112 0.40 16.76 19.69
CA GLY A 112 -0.67 17.14 20.61
C GLY A 112 -0.55 16.61 22.04
N LYS A 113 0.55 15.94 22.39
CA LYS A 113 0.90 15.70 23.80
C LYS A 113 1.43 17.02 24.36
N ARG A 114 0.59 17.70 25.14
CA ARG A 114 1.03 18.78 26.03
C ARG A 114 1.93 18.15 27.10
N ASP A 115 3.11 18.72 27.31
CA ASP A 115 3.90 18.48 28.52
C ASP A 115 3.11 18.92 29.76
#